data_AF-A0A2B7JN23-F1
#
_entry.id   AF-A0A2B7JN23-F1
#
_cell.length_a   1.000
_cell.length_b   1.000
_cell.length_c   1.000
_cell.angle_alpha   90.00
_cell.angle_beta   90.00
_cell.angle_gamma   90.00
#
_symmetry.space_group_name_H-M   'P 1'
#
loop_
_entity.id
_entity.type
_entity.pdbx_description
1 polymer ?
#
loop_
_entity_poly.entity_id
_entity_poly.type
_entity_poly.pdbx_seq_one_letter_code
_entity_poly.pdbx_strand_id
1 'polypeptide(L)'
;MDKQTSPQEAIPELAVAVPQDAAALARALDLEAQTVSTWLTQGLGIVARVGSQIVGLAHLVDDGGHADVTDLALTTPDDADVVAALIGGAEQIATELESRVLVVSGLKASPGPAYHYNSGWVRVLPTRVVVPTAEAMHAFGAALAAQLRAGDIVLASGDLGAGKTTLAQGIGRGLGVDGPVISPTFVLARRHAGSEGRPGLVHVDAYRLGSAAELIDLDLDETMDQAVTLIEWGAGIAEDLGGSHLDVDIRRSGDPADETRVVYLEGFGPRWQDVDLSLLSELPLDTISPDQTGDNN
;
A
#
# COMPACT_ATOMS: atom_id res chain seq x y z
N MET A 1 -5.32 -43.98 9.36
CA MET A 1 -5.44 -42.85 10.30
C MET A 1 -5.60 -41.64 9.42
N ASP A 2 -6.84 -41.37 9.05
CA ASP A 2 -7.19 -40.34 8.09
C ASP A 2 -6.81 -38.98 8.66
N LYS A 3 -5.94 -38.26 7.95
CA LYS A 3 -5.74 -36.84 8.21
C LYS A 3 -7.03 -36.15 7.79
N GLN A 4 -7.87 -35.81 8.76
CA GLN A 4 -8.87 -34.76 8.60
C GLN A 4 -8.11 -33.52 8.15
N THR A 5 -8.20 -33.20 6.86
CA THR A 5 -8.00 -31.85 6.36
C THR A 5 -8.99 -30.97 7.08
N SER A 6 -8.50 -30.07 7.94
CA SER A 6 -9.27 -28.92 8.39
C SER A 6 -9.94 -28.25 7.18
N PRO A 7 -11.21 -27.80 7.27
CA PRO A 7 -11.79 -27.01 6.19
C PRO A 7 -10.87 -25.81 5.97
N GLN A 8 -10.38 -25.60 4.75
CA GLN A 8 -9.87 -24.29 4.37
C GLN A 8 -11.06 -23.33 4.53
N GLU A 9 -11.02 -22.44 5.51
CA GLU A 9 -11.95 -21.31 5.58
C GLU A 9 -11.84 -20.56 4.25
N ALA A 10 -12.94 -20.53 3.51
CA ALA A 10 -12.96 -19.97 2.17
C ALA A 10 -12.91 -18.44 2.28
N ILE A 11 -11.83 -17.84 1.76
CA ILE A 11 -11.65 -16.39 1.74
C ILE A 11 -12.81 -15.76 0.93
N PRO A 12 -13.54 -14.77 1.49
CA PRO A 12 -14.63 -14.13 0.76
C PRO A 12 -14.15 -13.36 -0.48
N GLU A 13 -14.85 -13.54 -1.59
CA GLU A 13 -14.69 -12.73 -2.81
C GLU A 13 -15.46 -11.42 -2.68
N LEU A 14 -14.84 -10.30 -3.07
CA LEU A 14 -15.42 -8.97 -2.97
C LEU A 14 -15.87 -8.43 -4.33
N ALA A 15 -16.98 -7.70 -4.33
CA ALA A 15 -17.44 -6.96 -5.50
C ALA A 15 -18.22 -5.70 -5.11
N VAL A 16 -18.18 -4.67 -5.95
CA VAL A 16 -19.04 -3.49 -5.79
C VAL A 16 -20.45 -3.83 -6.27
N ALA A 17 -21.44 -3.61 -5.40
CA ALA A 17 -22.85 -3.76 -5.71
C ALA A 17 -23.34 -2.65 -6.63
N VAL A 18 -24.27 -3.01 -7.51
CA VAL A 18 -25.02 -2.06 -8.32
C VAL A 18 -26.45 -1.93 -7.79
N PRO A 19 -27.18 -0.84 -8.06
CA PRO A 19 -28.54 -0.66 -7.54
C PRO A 19 -29.51 -1.82 -7.85
N GLN A 20 -29.29 -2.56 -8.94
CA GLN A 20 -30.11 -3.73 -9.28
C GLN A 20 -29.93 -4.91 -8.30
N ASP A 21 -28.84 -4.94 -7.54
CA ASP A 21 -28.55 -6.00 -6.56
C ASP A 21 -29.36 -5.86 -5.26
N ALA A 22 -29.97 -4.70 -5.01
CA ALA A 22 -30.59 -4.36 -3.73
C ALA A 22 -31.56 -5.43 -3.20
N ALA A 23 -32.45 -5.96 -4.05
CA ALA A 23 -33.43 -6.96 -3.65
C ALA A 23 -32.82 -8.35 -3.37
N ALA A 24 -31.68 -8.68 -3.99
CA ALA A 24 -30.97 -9.92 -3.73
C ALA A 24 -30.18 -9.83 -2.41
N LEU A 25 -29.48 -8.72 -2.22
CA LEU A 25 -28.72 -8.41 -1.00
C LEU A 25 -29.63 -8.35 0.23
N ALA A 26 -30.76 -7.63 0.14
CA ALA A 26 -31.71 -7.49 1.23
C ALA A 26 -32.27 -8.85 1.70
N ARG A 27 -32.61 -9.74 0.75
CA ARG A 27 -33.06 -11.10 1.09
C ARG A 27 -31.95 -11.96 1.71
N ALA A 28 -30.72 -11.82 1.24
CA ALA A 28 -29.61 -12.63 1.75
C ALA A 28 -29.19 -12.23 3.17
N LEU A 29 -29.25 -10.94 3.48
CA LEU A 29 -28.77 -10.35 4.73
C LEU A 29 -29.87 -10.03 5.74
N ASP A 30 -31.11 -10.48 5.49
CA ASP A 30 -32.29 -10.22 6.32
C ASP A 30 -32.52 -8.72 6.60
N LEU A 31 -32.39 -7.90 5.57
CA LEU A 31 -32.61 -6.45 5.60
C LEU A 31 -33.87 -6.04 4.83
N GLU A 32 -34.38 -4.85 5.12
CA GLU A 32 -35.40 -4.23 4.28
C GLU A 32 -34.81 -3.80 2.93
N ALA A 33 -35.51 -4.11 1.83
CA ALA A 33 -35.07 -3.74 0.48
C ALA A 33 -34.88 -2.22 0.31
N GLN A 34 -35.70 -1.42 1.00
CA GLN A 34 -35.59 0.04 0.97
C GLN A 34 -34.29 0.53 1.64
N THR A 35 -33.83 -0.13 2.71
CA THR A 35 -32.57 0.18 3.38
C THR A 35 -31.40 -0.04 2.43
N VAL A 36 -31.30 -1.23 1.83
CA VAL A 36 -30.21 -1.55 0.89
C VAL A 36 -30.25 -0.63 -0.33
N SER A 37 -31.43 -0.35 -0.89
CA SER A 37 -31.59 0.60 -2.00
C SER A 37 -31.07 2.01 -1.64
N THR A 38 -31.33 2.45 -0.40
CA THR A 38 -30.86 3.74 0.10
C THR A 38 -29.33 3.77 0.18
N TRP A 39 -28.70 2.72 0.76
CA TRP A 39 -27.25 2.59 0.80
C TRP A 39 -26.62 2.68 -0.60
N LEU A 40 -27.11 1.87 -1.54
CA LEU A 40 -26.57 1.84 -2.92
C LEU A 40 -26.83 3.12 -3.73
N THR A 41 -27.66 4.04 -3.22
CA THR A 41 -27.91 5.35 -3.83
C THR A 41 -27.06 6.45 -3.18
N GLN A 42 -26.69 6.29 -1.92
CA GLN A 42 -25.97 7.29 -1.13
C GLN A 42 -24.46 7.03 -1.04
N GLY A 43 -24.03 5.82 -1.40
CA GLY A 43 -22.63 5.41 -1.40
C GLY A 43 -22.40 4.14 -2.22
N LEU A 44 -21.27 3.49 -1.96
CA LEU A 44 -20.88 2.24 -2.59
C LEU A 44 -21.22 1.07 -1.66
N GLY A 45 -21.85 0.03 -2.22
CA GLY A 45 -22.03 -1.23 -1.51
C GLY A 45 -20.89 -2.19 -1.84
N ILE A 46 -20.17 -2.68 -0.83
CA ILE A 46 -19.12 -3.70 -1.01
C ILE A 46 -19.68 -5.02 -0.53
N VAL A 47 -19.81 -5.99 -1.44
CA VAL A 47 -20.44 -7.28 -1.15
C VAL A 47 -19.38 -8.35 -1.00
N ALA A 48 -19.43 -9.10 0.09
CA ALA A 48 -18.63 -10.29 0.31
C ALA A 48 -19.42 -11.56 -0.06
N ARG A 49 -18.77 -12.47 -0.79
CA ARG A 49 -19.35 -13.76 -1.20
C ARG A 49 -18.44 -14.93 -0.90
N VAL A 50 -19.03 -16.06 -0.51
CA VAL A 50 -18.34 -17.36 -0.45
C VAL A 50 -19.00 -18.27 -1.49
N GLY A 51 -18.30 -18.51 -2.60
CA GLY A 51 -18.90 -19.10 -3.79
C GLY A 51 -20.06 -18.22 -4.29
N SER A 52 -21.25 -18.79 -4.42
CA SER A 52 -22.45 -18.04 -4.86
C SER A 52 -23.22 -17.36 -3.72
N GLN A 53 -22.84 -17.60 -2.45
CA GLN A 53 -23.57 -17.07 -1.31
C GLN A 53 -23.07 -15.69 -0.92
N ILE A 54 -24.00 -14.74 -0.76
CA ILE A 54 -23.72 -13.44 -0.14
C ILE A 54 -23.58 -13.67 1.36
N VAL A 55 -22.45 -13.25 1.92
CA VAL A 55 -22.13 -13.41 3.35
C VAL A 55 -22.02 -12.07 4.08
N GLY A 56 -21.83 -10.97 3.35
CA GLY A 56 -21.83 -9.64 3.93
C GLY A 56 -21.95 -8.49 2.93
N LEU A 57 -22.25 -7.31 3.46
CA LEU A 57 -22.34 -6.04 2.76
C LEU A 57 -21.80 -4.92 3.67
N ALA A 58 -20.90 -4.10 3.13
CA ALA A 58 -20.51 -2.84 3.74
C ALA A 58 -21.05 -1.67 2.91
N HIS A 59 -21.52 -0.63 3.57
CA HIS A 59 -21.89 0.64 2.95
C HIS A 59 -20.77 1.64 3.18
N LEU A 60 -20.10 2.02 2.09
CA LEU A 60 -19.00 2.97 2.05
C LEU A 60 -19.49 4.31 1.49
N VAL A 61 -19.30 5.37 2.24
CA VAL A 61 -19.55 6.75 1.81
C VAL A 61 -18.21 7.49 1.74
N ASP A 62 -18.01 8.30 0.71
CA ASP A 62 -16.79 9.08 0.49
C ASP A 62 -17.15 10.53 0.15
N ASP A 63 -16.43 11.49 0.75
CA ASP A 63 -16.66 12.94 0.54
C ASP A 63 -15.51 13.68 -0.15
N GLY A 64 -14.56 12.96 -0.76
CA GLY A 64 -13.39 13.55 -1.41
C GLY A 64 -12.26 13.87 -0.44
N GLY A 65 -11.93 12.90 0.42
CA GLY A 65 -10.83 13.01 1.37
C GLY A 65 -11.06 12.21 2.65
N HIS A 66 -12.33 11.92 2.99
CA HIS A 66 -12.71 11.08 4.11
C HIS A 66 -13.72 10.03 3.63
N ALA A 67 -13.41 8.78 3.92
CA ALA A 67 -14.29 7.65 3.70
C ALA A 67 -14.85 7.13 5.02
N ASP A 68 -16.11 6.68 5.02
CA ASP A 68 -16.78 6.11 6.19
C ASP A 68 -17.49 4.80 5.79
N VAL A 69 -17.17 3.71 6.49
CA VAL A 69 -18.01 2.52 6.52
C VAL A 69 -19.09 2.76 7.57
N THR A 70 -20.23 3.30 7.11
CA THR A 70 -21.32 3.72 7.99
C THR A 70 -22.16 2.55 8.47
N ASP A 71 -22.25 1.50 7.66
CA ASP A 71 -23.08 0.33 7.94
C ASP A 71 -22.40 -0.97 7.48
N LEU A 72 -22.59 -2.02 8.29
CA LEU A 72 -22.15 -3.39 8.01
C LEU A 72 -23.29 -4.36 8.27
N ALA A 73 -23.56 -5.26 7.33
CA ALA A 73 -24.53 -6.34 7.47
C ALA A 73 -23.89 -7.66 7.09
N LEU A 74 -24.06 -8.67 7.94
CA LEU A 74 -23.46 -10.00 7.78
C LEU A 74 -24.51 -11.07 8.00
N THR A 75 -24.40 -12.21 7.30
CA THR A 75 -25.25 -13.38 7.57
C THR A 75 -24.94 -14.02 8.92
N THR A 76 -23.66 -13.98 9.32
CA THR A 76 -23.18 -14.47 10.61
C THR A 76 -22.71 -13.25 11.43
N PRO A 77 -23.36 -12.93 12.56
CA PRO A 77 -22.95 -11.81 13.40
C PRO A 77 -21.51 -11.97 13.89
N ASP A 78 -20.75 -10.86 13.88
CA ASP A 78 -19.36 -10.80 14.36
C ASP A 78 -18.38 -11.78 13.64
N ASP A 79 -18.69 -12.22 12.41
CA ASP A 79 -17.77 -13.04 11.59
C ASP A 79 -16.52 -12.22 11.21
N ALA A 80 -15.41 -12.51 11.89
CA ALA A 80 -14.19 -11.72 11.82
C ALA A 80 -13.57 -11.73 10.41
N ASP A 81 -13.66 -12.84 9.69
CA ASP A 81 -13.05 -12.96 8.36
C ASP A 81 -13.84 -12.18 7.33
N VAL A 82 -15.17 -12.24 7.39
CA VAL A 82 -16.04 -11.44 6.53
C VAL A 82 -15.90 -9.95 6.84
N VAL A 83 -15.84 -9.56 8.12
CA VAL A 83 -15.57 -8.17 8.52
C VAL A 83 -14.22 -7.71 7.96
N ALA A 84 -13.15 -8.47 8.19
CA ALA A 84 -11.82 -8.12 7.72
C ALA A 84 -11.77 -7.98 6.18
N ALA A 85 -12.43 -8.88 5.45
CA ALA A 85 -12.53 -8.79 4.00
C ALA A 85 -13.28 -7.54 3.56
N LEU A 86 -14.44 -7.24 4.16
CA LEU A 86 -15.23 -6.04 3.83
C LEU A 86 -14.47 -4.74 4.12
N ILE A 87 -13.79 -4.65 5.26
CA ILE A 87 -13.00 -3.46 5.60
C ILE A 87 -11.78 -3.35 4.68
N GLY A 88 -11.07 -4.43 4.39
CA GLY A 88 -9.96 -4.40 3.42
C GLY A 88 -10.41 -3.94 2.03
N GLY A 89 -11.60 -4.37 1.58
CA GLY A 89 -12.21 -3.86 0.34
C GLY A 89 -12.56 -2.37 0.42
N ALA A 90 -13.06 -1.90 1.55
CA ALA A 90 -13.36 -0.49 1.77
C ALA A 90 -12.10 0.37 1.78
N GLU A 91 -11.03 -0.09 2.44
CA GLU A 91 -9.72 0.56 2.44
C GLU A 91 -9.17 0.68 1.02
N GLN A 92 -9.24 -0.40 0.24
CA GLN A 92 -8.78 -0.37 -1.16
C GLN A 92 -9.56 0.66 -1.98
N ILE A 93 -10.90 0.60 -1.96
CA ILE A 93 -11.74 1.52 -2.74
C ILE A 93 -11.53 2.96 -2.29
N ALA A 94 -11.52 3.23 -0.99
CA ALA A 94 -11.28 4.57 -0.46
C ALA A 94 -9.90 5.12 -0.86
N THR A 95 -8.87 4.26 -0.87
CA THR A 95 -7.52 4.62 -1.35
C THR A 95 -7.53 4.97 -2.85
N GLU A 96 -8.28 4.21 -3.66
CA GLU A 96 -8.45 4.49 -5.10
C GLU A 96 -9.24 5.77 -5.36
N LEU A 97 -10.15 6.15 -4.47
CA LEU A 97 -10.86 7.43 -4.45
C LEU A 97 -10.04 8.58 -3.86
N GLU A 98 -8.79 8.32 -3.48
CA GLU A 98 -7.84 9.31 -2.92
C GLU A 98 -8.27 9.87 -1.55
N SER A 99 -9.11 9.12 -0.83
CA SER A 99 -9.41 9.41 0.57
C SER A 99 -8.18 9.22 1.45
N ARG A 100 -8.00 10.11 2.42
CA ARG A 100 -6.85 10.11 3.34
C ARG A 100 -7.10 9.23 4.56
N VAL A 101 -8.35 9.12 4.97
CA VAL A 101 -8.76 8.33 6.12
C VAL A 101 -9.99 7.49 5.81
N LEU A 102 -10.03 6.30 6.38
CA LEU A 102 -11.23 5.49 6.50
C LEU A 102 -11.66 5.45 7.95
N VAL A 103 -12.93 5.81 8.19
CA VAL A 103 -13.59 5.65 9.48
C VAL A 103 -14.46 4.40 9.40
N VAL A 104 -14.38 3.55 10.43
CA VAL A 104 -15.21 2.37 10.55
C VAL A 104 -15.95 2.42 11.87
N SER A 105 -17.27 2.56 11.80
CA SER A 105 -18.13 2.67 12.97
C SER A 105 -18.68 1.31 13.40
N GLY A 106 -18.97 1.15 14.70
CA GLY A 106 -19.72 -0.02 15.20
C GLY A 106 -18.93 -1.32 15.40
N LEU A 107 -17.64 -1.36 15.07
CA LEU A 107 -16.79 -2.53 15.36
C LEU A 107 -16.30 -2.54 16.82
N LYS A 108 -16.42 -3.72 17.46
CA LYS A 108 -15.95 -3.93 18.85
C LYS A 108 -14.43 -4.01 18.96
N ALA A 109 -13.75 -4.48 17.92
CA ALA A 109 -12.31 -4.66 17.86
C ALA A 109 -11.72 -3.91 16.67
N SER A 110 -10.43 -3.57 16.74
CA SER A 110 -9.74 -2.88 15.65
C SER A 110 -9.72 -3.75 14.39
N PRO A 111 -10.09 -3.21 13.22
CA PRO A 111 -10.01 -3.95 11.96
C PRO A 111 -8.59 -4.06 11.38
N GLY A 112 -7.57 -3.48 12.04
CA GLY A 112 -6.19 -3.46 11.52
C GLY A 112 -5.32 -2.39 12.19
N PRO A 113 -4.32 -1.83 11.48
CA PRO A 113 -3.55 -0.66 11.94
C PRO A 113 -4.42 0.61 11.92
N ALA A 114 -5.39 0.64 12.85
CA ALA A 114 -6.31 1.74 13.09
C ALA A 114 -6.21 2.18 14.55
N TYR A 115 -6.52 3.45 14.81
CA TYR A 115 -6.61 3.97 16.17
C TYR A 115 -8.07 4.30 16.50
N HIS A 116 -8.43 4.14 17.76
CA HIS A 116 -9.78 4.43 18.21
C HIS A 116 -9.96 5.95 18.40
N TYR A 117 -10.98 6.54 17.77
CA TYR A 117 -11.33 7.94 17.92
C TYR A 117 -12.85 8.09 18.01
N ASN A 118 -13.33 8.82 19.02
CA ASN A 118 -14.74 8.89 19.41
C ASN A 118 -15.36 7.49 19.60
N SER A 119 -16.26 7.07 18.71
CA SER A 119 -16.97 5.78 18.76
C SER A 119 -16.63 4.87 17.58
N GLY A 120 -15.56 5.16 16.84
CA GLY A 120 -15.14 4.42 15.65
C GLY A 120 -13.63 4.19 15.60
N TRP A 121 -13.23 3.37 14.62
CA TRP A 121 -11.85 3.11 14.28
C TRP A 121 -11.46 4.00 13.10
N VAL A 122 -10.32 4.68 13.23
CA VAL A 122 -9.79 5.55 12.18
C VAL A 122 -8.51 4.94 11.64
N ARG A 123 -8.48 4.76 10.33
CA ARG A 123 -7.37 4.24 9.56
C ARG A 123 -6.86 5.36 8.65
N VAL A 124 -5.58 5.69 8.76
CA VAL A 124 -4.92 6.51 7.73
C VAL A 124 -4.68 5.60 6.54
N LEU A 125 -5.13 6.01 5.35
CA LEU A 125 -5.01 5.23 4.13
C LEU A 125 -3.67 5.50 3.44
N PRO A 126 -3.15 4.52 2.66
CA PRO A 126 -1.95 4.74 1.87
C PRO A 126 -2.09 5.94 0.92
N THR A 127 -1.01 6.71 0.76
CA THR A 127 -0.98 7.76 -0.25
C THR A 127 -0.79 7.14 -1.63
N ARG A 128 -1.74 7.41 -2.54
CA ARG A 128 -1.71 6.93 -3.93
C ARG A 128 -1.06 7.97 -4.84
N VAL A 129 -0.06 7.55 -5.61
CA VAL A 129 0.68 8.40 -6.57
C VAL A 129 0.67 7.75 -7.95
N VAL A 130 0.18 8.47 -8.95
CA VAL A 130 0.23 8.01 -10.36
C VAL A 130 1.56 8.44 -10.96
N VAL A 131 2.31 7.49 -11.51
CA VAL A 131 3.65 7.68 -12.06
C VAL A 131 3.65 7.19 -13.52
N PRO A 132 3.48 8.09 -14.51
CA PRO A 132 3.22 7.68 -15.90
C PRO A 132 4.41 7.07 -16.63
N THR A 133 5.64 7.45 -16.26
CA THR A 133 6.87 7.09 -16.99
C THR A 133 8.01 6.70 -16.04
N ALA A 134 9.08 6.13 -16.60
CA ALA A 134 10.31 5.88 -15.85
C ALA A 134 10.93 7.20 -15.34
N GLU A 135 10.95 8.26 -16.15
CA GLU A 135 11.48 9.57 -15.75
C GLU A 135 10.65 10.19 -14.62
N ALA A 136 9.32 10.02 -14.67
CA ALA A 136 8.44 10.39 -13.57
C ALA A 136 8.76 9.59 -12.30
N MET A 137 9.09 8.29 -12.42
CA MET A 137 9.51 7.48 -11.28
C MET A 137 10.84 7.96 -10.69
N HIS A 138 11.79 8.40 -11.52
CA HIS A 138 13.05 8.99 -11.03
C HIS A 138 12.79 10.30 -10.27
N ALA A 139 11.92 11.16 -10.81
CA ALA A 139 11.56 12.42 -10.18
C ALA A 139 10.79 12.20 -8.86
N PHE A 140 9.85 11.25 -8.87
CA PHE A 140 9.14 10.80 -7.68
C PHE A 140 10.11 10.27 -6.62
N GLY A 141 11.04 9.39 -6.97
CA GLY A 141 12.05 8.88 -6.05
C GLY A 141 12.94 9.99 -5.47
N ALA A 142 13.29 11.00 -6.27
CA ALA A 142 14.06 12.14 -5.80
C ALA A 142 13.25 13.04 -4.84
N ALA A 143 11.96 13.22 -5.09
CA ALA A 143 11.06 13.95 -4.18
C ALA A 143 10.83 13.17 -2.87
N LEU A 144 10.66 11.85 -2.96
CA LEU A 144 10.55 10.98 -1.80
C LEU A 144 11.81 11.05 -0.94
N ALA A 145 13.00 11.03 -1.56
CA ALA A 145 14.28 11.16 -0.85
C ALA A 145 14.38 12.42 0.02
N ALA A 146 13.68 13.51 -0.33
CA ALA A 146 13.64 14.72 0.50
C ALA A 146 12.88 14.55 1.82
N GLN A 147 12.03 13.52 1.93
CA GLN A 147 11.33 13.13 3.15
C GLN A 147 12.12 12.12 4.01
N LEU A 148 13.18 11.53 3.43
CA LEU A 148 13.98 10.49 4.06
C LEU A 148 15.14 11.07 4.88
N ARG A 149 15.54 10.33 5.91
CA ARG A 149 16.62 10.66 6.84
C ARG A 149 17.46 9.42 7.08
N ALA A 150 18.67 9.61 7.61
CA ALA A 150 19.50 8.51 8.08
C ALA A 150 18.71 7.63 9.08
N GLY A 151 18.80 6.30 8.94
CA GLY A 151 18.05 5.33 9.73
C GLY A 151 16.68 4.96 9.15
N ASP A 152 16.17 5.67 8.14
CA ASP A 152 14.88 5.32 7.53
C ASP A 152 15.00 4.05 6.69
N ILE A 153 14.00 3.17 6.84
CA ILE A 153 13.85 1.94 6.07
C ILE A 153 12.68 2.10 5.09
N VAL A 154 12.94 1.76 3.83
CA VAL A 154 11.96 1.77 2.73
C VAL A 154 11.81 0.35 2.19
N LEU A 155 10.62 -0.23 2.32
CA LEU A 155 10.30 -1.56 1.82
C LEU A 155 9.60 -1.42 0.47
N ALA A 156 10.30 -1.78 -0.61
CA ALA A 156 9.78 -1.68 -1.96
C ALA A 156 9.21 -3.03 -2.42
N SER A 157 7.91 -3.04 -2.70
CA SER A 157 7.14 -4.21 -3.13
C SER A 157 6.54 -4.00 -4.52
N GLY A 158 6.10 -5.10 -5.14
CA GLY A 158 5.50 -5.12 -6.47
C GLY A 158 6.14 -6.16 -7.38
N ASP A 159 5.45 -6.49 -8.47
CA ASP A 159 5.85 -7.55 -9.39
C ASP A 159 7.24 -7.35 -10.03
N LEU A 160 7.76 -8.41 -10.67
CA LEU A 160 8.96 -8.31 -11.48
C LEU A 160 8.76 -7.24 -12.58
N GLY A 161 9.68 -6.28 -12.64
CA GLY A 161 9.59 -5.16 -13.58
C GLY A 161 8.60 -4.05 -13.17
N ALA A 162 8.07 -4.07 -11.94
CA ALA A 162 7.22 -2.99 -11.43
C ALA A 162 7.93 -1.63 -11.39
N GLY A 163 9.26 -1.61 -11.23
CA GLY A 163 10.06 -0.37 -11.19
C GLY A 163 10.75 -0.10 -9.86
N LYS A 164 10.90 -1.10 -8.99
CA LYS A 164 11.57 -0.97 -7.68
C LYS A 164 13.00 -0.42 -7.79
N THR A 165 13.82 -0.97 -8.69
CA THR A 165 15.18 -0.45 -8.93
C THR A 165 15.16 0.96 -9.56
N THR A 166 14.17 1.27 -10.40
CA THR A 166 13.98 2.62 -10.98
C THR A 166 13.66 3.65 -9.89
N LEU A 167 12.83 3.28 -8.91
CA LEU A 167 12.60 4.06 -7.71
C LEU A 167 13.90 4.24 -6.90
N ALA A 168 14.67 3.18 -6.67
CA ALA A 168 15.94 3.24 -5.96
C ALA A 168 16.94 4.19 -6.62
N GLN A 169 16.97 4.24 -7.96
CA GLN A 169 17.76 5.21 -8.72
C GLN A 169 17.30 6.65 -8.49
N GLY A 170 15.99 6.90 -8.51
CA GLY A 170 15.41 8.20 -8.16
C GLY A 170 15.80 8.64 -6.74
N ILE A 171 15.67 7.73 -5.77
CA ILE A 171 16.05 7.99 -4.37
C ILE A 171 17.53 8.30 -4.25
N GLY A 172 18.40 7.46 -4.83
CA GLY A 172 19.84 7.70 -4.83
C GLY A 172 20.22 9.05 -5.43
N ARG A 173 19.54 9.47 -6.51
CA ARG A 173 19.71 10.81 -7.10
C ARG A 173 19.30 11.91 -6.13
N GLY A 174 18.14 11.79 -5.46
CA GLY A 174 17.66 12.77 -4.50
C GLY A 174 18.55 12.89 -3.24
N LEU A 175 19.14 11.77 -2.82
CA LEU A 175 20.13 11.71 -1.74
C LEU A 175 21.52 12.17 -2.18
N GLY A 176 21.76 12.35 -3.48
CA GLY A 176 23.06 12.75 -4.01
C GLY A 176 24.16 11.72 -3.76
N VAL A 177 23.84 10.43 -3.85
CA VAL A 177 24.82 9.37 -3.59
C VAL A 177 25.81 9.20 -4.74
N ASP A 178 27.01 8.70 -4.41
CA ASP A 178 28.07 8.50 -5.39
C ASP A 178 27.83 7.28 -6.30
N GLY A 179 28.07 7.49 -7.59
CA GLY A 179 28.04 6.44 -8.60
C GLY A 179 26.64 5.96 -9.01
N PRO A 180 26.55 5.02 -9.96
CA PRO A 180 25.27 4.52 -10.44
C PRO A 180 24.61 3.56 -9.44
N VAL A 181 23.33 3.77 -9.15
CA VAL A 181 22.48 2.81 -8.43
C VAL A 181 21.99 1.75 -9.41
N ILE A 182 22.43 0.51 -9.18
CA ILE A 182 22.07 -0.66 -10.00
C ILE A 182 21.53 -1.76 -9.09
N SER A 183 20.61 -2.57 -9.61
CA SER A 183 20.00 -3.64 -8.84
C SER A 183 21.07 -4.57 -8.23
N PRO A 184 21.00 -4.85 -6.91
CA PRO A 184 21.96 -5.71 -6.23
C PRO A 184 21.58 -7.20 -6.31
N THR A 185 20.71 -7.64 -7.21
CA THR A 185 20.19 -9.05 -7.28
C THR A 185 21.23 -10.16 -7.10
N PHE A 186 22.49 -9.97 -7.55
CA PHE A 186 23.56 -10.96 -7.38
C PHE A 186 24.45 -10.75 -6.15
N VAL A 187 24.57 -9.51 -5.68
CA VAL A 187 25.44 -9.15 -4.54
C VAL A 187 24.65 -8.94 -3.25
N LEU A 188 23.32 -9.06 -3.32
CA LEU A 188 22.32 -8.91 -2.26
C LEU A 188 22.21 -7.49 -1.69
N ALA A 189 23.33 -6.79 -1.49
CA ALA A 189 23.35 -5.41 -1.04
C ALA A 189 24.43 -4.57 -1.74
N ARG A 190 24.16 -3.27 -1.91
CA ARG A 190 25.10 -2.24 -2.35
C ARG A 190 25.00 -1.03 -1.45
N ARG A 191 26.16 -0.43 -1.15
CA ARG A 191 26.25 0.79 -0.35
C ARG A 191 26.76 1.92 -1.23
N HIS A 192 26.06 3.03 -1.17
CA HIS A 192 26.41 4.25 -1.87
C HIS A 192 26.63 5.33 -0.82
N ALA A 193 27.83 5.91 -0.80
CA ALA A 193 28.14 7.00 0.11
C ALA A 193 27.29 8.22 -0.24
N GLY A 194 26.74 8.88 0.78
CA GLY A 194 26.10 10.17 0.62
C GLY A 194 27.13 11.27 0.43
N SER A 195 26.73 12.36 -0.22
CA SER A 195 27.56 13.55 -0.41
C SER A 195 26.92 14.78 0.25
N GLU A 196 27.71 15.83 0.49
CA GLU A 196 27.21 17.13 0.98
C GLU A 196 26.43 17.08 2.30
N GLY A 197 26.74 16.12 3.18
CA GLY A 197 26.04 15.95 4.46
C GLY A 197 24.66 15.27 4.35
N ARG A 198 24.30 14.75 3.18
CA ARG A 198 23.12 13.88 2.99
C ARG A 198 23.44 12.44 3.43
N PRO A 199 22.45 11.65 3.88
CA PRO A 199 22.66 10.25 4.21
C PRO A 199 23.04 9.44 2.96
N GLY A 200 23.75 8.34 3.17
CA GLY A 200 24.02 7.36 2.11
C GLY A 200 22.77 6.56 1.72
N LEU A 201 22.93 5.66 0.76
CA LEU A 201 21.91 4.67 0.38
C LEU A 201 22.48 3.26 0.54
N VAL A 202 21.80 2.43 1.33
CA VAL A 202 21.96 0.98 1.34
C VAL A 202 20.82 0.41 0.50
N HIS A 203 21.14 -0.18 -0.65
CA HIS A 203 20.18 -0.81 -1.54
C HIS A 203 20.32 -2.32 -1.42
N VAL A 204 19.24 -2.98 -0.99
CA VAL A 204 19.16 -4.42 -0.76
C VAL A 204 18.11 -5.03 -1.69
N ASP A 205 18.37 -6.23 -2.18
CA ASP A 205 17.41 -7.07 -2.90
C ASP A 205 17.23 -8.39 -2.12
N ALA A 206 16.10 -8.49 -1.42
CA ALA A 206 15.77 -9.61 -0.55
C ALA A 206 15.05 -10.76 -1.29
N TYR A 207 14.90 -10.71 -2.62
CA TYR A 207 14.18 -11.72 -3.41
C TYR A 207 14.71 -13.16 -3.21
N ARG A 208 15.97 -13.30 -2.83
CA ARG A 208 16.63 -14.60 -2.59
C ARG A 208 16.86 -14.93 -1.11
N LEU A 209 16.43 -14.06 -0.20
CA LEU A 209 16.59 -14.29 1.23
C LEU A 209 15.40 -15.10 1.75
N GLY A 210 15.68 -16.09 2.58
CA GLY A 210 14.68 -16.96 3.18
C GLY A 210 14.16 -16.47 4.54
N SER A 211 14.85 -15.52 5.18
CA SER A 211 14.49 -15.05 6.52
C SER A 211 15.11 -13.69 6.88
N ALA A 212 14.58 -13.05 7.93
CA ALA A 212 15.09 -11.80 8.49
C ALA A 212 16.53 -11.94 9.02
N ALA A 213 16.89 -13.13 9.51
CA ALA A 213 18.23 -13.42 9.98
C ALA A 213 19.27 -13.31 8.86
N GLU A 214 18.94 -13.80 7.65
CA GLU A 214 19.85 -13.69 6.49
C GLU A 214 20.03 -12.24 6.04
N LEU A 215 19.02 -11.39 6.25
CA LEU A 215 19.09 -9.95 5.96
C LEU A 215 19.99 -9.23 6.98
N ILE A 216 19.89 -9.57 8.26
CA ILE A 216 20.77 -9.07 9.33
C ILE A 216 22.23 -9.51 9.08
N ASP A 217 22.43 -10.76 8.63
CA ASP A 217 23.75 -11.32 8.32
C ASP A 217 24.45 -10.64 7.12
N LEU A 218 23.77 -9.75 6.38
CA LEU A 218 24.40 -8.91 5.35
C LEU A 218 25.31 -7.79 5.93
N ASP A 219 25.47 -7.76 7.26
CA ASP A 219 26.35 -6.85 8.01
C ASP A 219 26.01 -5.36 7.75
N LEU A 220 24.72 -5.07 7.56
CA LEU A 220 24.22 -3.72 7.22
C LEU A 220 24.34 -2.74 8.40
N ASP A 221 24.43 -3.29 9.61
CA ASP A 221 24.32 -2.62 10.91
C ASP A 221 25.18 -1.36 11.05
N GLU A 222 26.46 -1.40 10.62
CA GLU A 222 27.37 -0.25 10.76
C GLU A 222 26.96 0.98 9.94
N THR A 223 26.07 0.81 8.95
CA THR A 223 25.65 1.90 8.05
C THR A 223 24.17 2.23 8.08
N MET A 224 23.31 1.35 8.62
CA MET A 224 21.87 1.58 8.61
C MET A 224 21.50 2.87 9.36
N ASP A 225 22.14 3.16 10.48
CA ASP A 225 21.89 4.39 11.25
C ASP A 225 22.36 5.67 10.53
N GLN A 226 23.20 5.55 9.51
CA GLN A 226 23.81 6.67 8.77
C GLN A 226 23.30 6.81 7.34
N ALA A 227 22.47 5.87 6.88
CA ALA A 227 21.98 5.77 5.52
C ALA A 227 20.46 5.59 5.50
N VAL A 228 19.88 5.84 4.34
CA VAL A 228 18.55 5.32 4.00
C VAL A 228 18.74 3.89 3.53
N THR A 229 17.93 2.95 4.04
CA THR A 229 17.97 1.55 3.62
C THR A 229 16.75 1.22 2.78
N LEU A 230 16.94 1.00 1.48
CA LEU A 230 15.89 0.54 0.58
C LEU A 230 16.03 -0.97 0.36
N ILE A 231 14.97 -1.71 0.67
CA ILE A 231 14.92 -3.17 0.57
C ILE A 231 13.85 -3.56 -0.44
N GLU A 232 14.27 -4.05 -1.61
CA GLU A 232 13.35 -4.68 -2.55
C GLU A 232 12.92 -6.05 -2.03
N TRP A 233 11.63 -6.37 -2.15
CA TRP A 233 11.05 -7.65 -1.69
C TRP A 233 11.24 -7.91 -0.18
N GLY A 234 11.29 -6.84 0.62
CA GLY A 234 11.48 -6.92 2.08
C GLY A 234 10.22 -7.29 2.87
N ALA A 235 9.04 -7.27 2.26
CA ALA A 235 7.79 -7.63 2.93
C ALA A 235 7.81 -9.09 3.43
N GLY A 236 7.39 -9.30 4.67
CA GLY A 236 7.42 -10.53 5.46
C GLY A 236 8.75 -10.80 6.15
N ILE A 237 9.76 -9.97 5.94
CA ILE A 237 11.16 -10.22 6.35
C ILE A 237 11.77 -9.01 7.09
N ALA A 238 11.40 -7.79 6.71
CA ALA A 238 12.11 -6.58 7.10
C ALA A 238 11.26 -5.58 7.90
N GLU A 239 9.98 -5.86 8.16
CA GLU A 239 9.07 -4.93 8.86
C GLU A 239 9.51 -4.62 10.28
N ASP A 240 10.10 -5.61 10.96
CA ASP A 240 10.59 -5.51 12.32
C ASP A 240 11.97 -4.83 12.41
N LEU A 241 12.61 -4.53 11.27
CA LEU A 241 13.85 -3.78 11.26
C LEU A 241 13.58 -2.31 11.60
N GLY A 242 14.30 -1.78 12.59
CA GLY A 242 14.31 -0.35 12.91
C GLY A 242 13.05 0.22 13.58
N GLY A 243 12.01 -0.59 13.85
CA GLY A 243 10.79 -0.19 14.56
C GLY A 243 9.91 0.85 13.85
N SER A 244 10.32 1.32 12.67
CA SER A 244 9.53 2.15 11.75
C SER A 244 10.03 1.96 10.33
N HIS A 245 9.12 1.90 9.36
CA HIS A 245 9.45 1.73 7.94
C HIS A 245 8.39 2.41 7.06
N LEU A 246 8.76 2.69 5.81
CA LEU A 246 7.85 3.12 4.76
C LEU A 246 7.65 1.98 3.78
N ASP A 247 6.42 1.52 3.66
CA ASP A 247 6.01 0.61 2.59
C ASP A 247 5.77 1.39 1.30
N VAL A 248 6.33 0.87 0.22
CA VAL A 248 6.17 1.37 -1.13
C VAL A 248 5.73 0.23 -2.04
N ASP A 249 4.43 0.12 -2.28
CA ASP A 249 3.85 -0.86 -3.19
C ASP A 249 3.73 -0.27 -4.60
N ILE A 250 4.43 -0.85 -5.57
CA ILE A 250 4.43 -0.39 -6.96
C ILE A 250 3.61 -1.34 -7.82
N ARG A 251 2.45 -0.86 -8.30
CA ARG A 251 1.58 -1.61 -9.20
C ARG A 251 1.74 -1.12 -10.62
N ARG A 252 1.85 -2.05 -11.56
CA ARG A 252 1.90 -1.77 -13.00
C ARG A 252 0.54 -1.98 -13.65
N SER A 253 0.30 -1.27 -14.74
CA SER A 253 -0.84 -1.56 -15.61
C SER A 253 -0.79 -2.99 -16.13
N GLY A 254 -1.98 -3.59 -16.28
CA GLY A 254 -2.15 -4.90 -16.90
C GLY A 254 -2.00 -4.85 -18.43
N ASP A 255 -2.09 -3.66 -19.03
CA ASP A 255 -1.80 -3.44 -20.45
C ASP A 255 -0.28 -3.30 -20.64
N PRO A 256 0.39 -4.19 -21.39
CA PRO A 256 1.82 -4.07 -21.66
C PRO A 256 2.22 -2.80 -22.42
N ALA A 257 1.28 -2.16 -23.13
CA ALA A 257 1.52 -0.89 -23.83
C ALA A 257 1.43 0.33 -22.89
N ASP A 258 0.91 0.15 -21.68
CA ASP A 258 0.80 1.20 -20.67
C ASP A 258 1.98 1.13 -19.69
N GLU A 259 2.84 2.13 -19.77
CA GLU A 259 4.02 2.25 -18.91
C GLU A 259 3.68 2.81 -17.53
N THR A 260 2.43 3.22 -17.29
CA THR A 260 1.99 3.81 -16.02
C THR A 260 2.20 2.84 -14.86
N ARG A 261 2.65 3.41 -13.74
CA ARG A 261 2.68 2.77 -12.42
C ARG A 261 1.78 3.55 -11.47
N VAL A 262 1.20 2.84 -10.51
CA VAL A 262 0.57 3.44 -9.34
C VAL A 262 1.39 3.02 -8.14
N VAL A 263 1.89 3.99 -7.39
CA VAL A 263 2.69 3.78 -6.19
C VAL A 263 1.83 4.09 -4.98
N TYR A 264 1.77 3.16 -4.03
CA TYR A 264 1.11 3.34 -2.75
C TYR A 264 2.16 3.49 -1.66
N LEU A 265 2.04 4.53 -0.84
CA LEU A 265 2.96 4.83 0.25
C LEU A 265 2.25 4.67 1.59
N GLU A 266 2.83 3.88 2.49
CA GLU A 266 2.30 3.72 3.84
C GLU A 266 3.42 3.76 4.90
N GLY A 267 3.30 4.69 5.84
CA GLY A 267 4.28 4.85 6.92
C GLY A 267 3.88 4.09 8.18
N PHE A 268 4.79 3.26 8.70
CA PHE A 268 4.60 2.47 9.91
C PHE A 268 5.55 2.90 11.03
N GLY A 269 5.02 2.97 12.26
CA GLY A 269 5.79 3.30 13.46
C GLY A 269 5.99 4.81 13.70
N PRO A 270 6.61 5.19 14.84
CA PRO A 270 6.68 6.59 15.28
C PRO A 270 7.31 7.57 14.29
N ARG A 271 8.25 7.11 13.45
CA ARG A 271 8.95 7.96 12.47
C ARG A 271 8.01 8.61 11.45
N TRP A 272 6.89 7.97 11.14
CA TRP A 272 6.02 8.36 10.04
C TRP A 272 4.73 9.04 10.48
N GLN A 273 4.47 9.14 11.79
CA GLN A 273 3.23 9.72 12.33
C GLN A 273 3.01 11.19 11.93
N ASP A 274 4.09 11.96 11.83
CA ASP A 274 4.05 13.40 11.52
C ASP A 274 4.57 13.73 10.10
N VAL A 275 4.73 12.72 9.24
CA VAL A 275 5.15 12.94 7.86
C VAL A 275 3.94 12.96 6.94
N ASP A 276 3.66 14.13 6.38
CA ASP A 276 2.63 14.27 5.37
C ASP A 276 3.13 13.78 4.00
N LEU A 277 2.82 12.53 3.69
CA LEU A 277 3.13 11.92 2.40
C LEU A 277 2.19 12.37 1.28
N SER A 278 1.04 13.01 1.60
CA SER A 278 0.05 13.41 0.59
C SER A 278 0.58 14.47 -0.38
N LEU A 279 1.60 15.23 0.03
CA LEU A 279 2.28 16.19 -0.86
C LEU A 279 2.95 15.50 -2.07
N LEU A 280 3.27 14.21 -1.97
CA LEU A 280 3.86 13.44 -3.06
C LEU A 280 2.86 13.06 -4.14
N SER A 281 1.55 13.01 -3.82
CA SER A 281 0.51 12.75 -4.84
C SER A 281 0.16 14.00 -5.65
N GLU A 282 0.54 15.19 -5.17
CA GLU A 282 0.31 16.48 -5.85
C GLU A 282 1.44 16.86 -6.82
N LEU A 283 2.48 16.02 -6.96
CA LEU A 283 3.59 16.26 -7.87
C LEU A 283 3.10 16.24 -9.33
N PRO A 284 3.52 17.21 -10.18
CA PRO A 284 3.11 17.28 -11.59
C PRO A 284 3.91 16.28 -12.45
N LEU A 285 3.85 15.00 -12.09
CA LEU A 285 4.63 13.91 -12.70
C LEU A 285 4.21 13.62 -14.16
N ASP A 286 2.97 13.93 -14.51
CA ASP A 286 2.41 13.85 -15.86
C ASP A 286 3.06 14.83 -16.85
N THR A 287 3.62 15.93 -16.34
CA THR A 287 4.33 16.92 -17.16
C THR A 287 5.78 16.54 -17.43
N ILE A 288 6.30 15.52 -16.75
CA ILE A 288 7.68 15.05 -16.91
C ILE A 288 7.75 14.23 -18.19
N SER A 289 8.13 14.89 -19.27
CA SER A 289 8.42 14.23 -20.52
C SER A 289 9.72 13.43 -20.39
N PRO A 290 9.85 12.27 -21.08
CA PRO A 290 11.16 11.71 -21.37
C PRO A 290 11.90 12.75 -22.20
N ASP A 291 12.72 13.58 -21.55
CA ASP A 291 13.41 14.65 -22.24
C ASP A 291 14.25 14.06 -23.37
N GLN A 292 14.24 14.76 -24.48
CA GLN A 292 14.97 14.52 -25.71
C GLN A 292 16.47 14.59 -25.39
N THR A 293 17.05 13.57 -24.75
CA THR A 293 18.50 13.37 -24.71
C THR A 293 18.99 12.83 -26.07
N GLY A 294 18.45 13.38 -27.15
CA GLY A 294 19.06 13.34 -28.46
C GLY A 294 20.09 14.45 -28.51
N ASP A 295 21.36 14.05 -28.50
CA ASP A 295 22.51 14.77 -29.03
C ASP A 295 22.56 16.28 -28.78
N ASN A 296 23.29 16.67 -27.73
CA ASN A 296 24.02 17.94 -27.75
C ASN A 296 25.51 17.66 -27.55
N ASN A 297 26.13 17.26 -28.67
CA ASN A 297 27.50 17.49 -29.12
C ASN A 297 28.66 17.24 -28.13
#